data_AF-A0A2G2YEQ9-F1
#
_entry.id   AF-A0A2G2YEQ9-F1
#
_cell.length_a   1.000
_cell.length_b   1.000
_cell.length_c   1.000
_cell.angle_alpha   90.00
_cell.angle_beta   90.00
_cell.angle_gamma   90.00
#
_symmetry.space_group_name_H-M   'P 1'
#
loop_
_entity.id
_entity.type
_entity.pdbx_description
1 polymer ?
#
loop_
_entity_poly.entity_id
_entity_poly.type
_entity_poly.pdbx_seq_one_letter_code
_entity_poly.pdbx_strand_id
1 'polypeptide(L)'
;MSLTVFKKATKVVSYISQRPLLLNLMRKFTNEKNLVKMAKTRFATAFLTLEAMYKQRKNLRTLIISNEWSTSKFAKEVLGKEVSAILYSAYFWNDVVKALKVCGPLVSFLRLVDGKKRPPMGYMLEAMDKAKKTIQQGFDRVSRHYEKVLEIIDSR
;
A
#
# COMPACT_ATOMS: atom_id res chain seq x y z
N MET A 1 -11.70 7.30 0.71
CA MET A 1 -10.63 6.28 0.85
C MET A 1 -10.88 5.51 2.12
N SER A 2 -11.23 4.23 2.03
CA SER A 2 -11.58 3.47 3.23
C SER A 2 -10.31 2.98 3.95
N LEU A 3 -10.22 3.19 5.27
CA LEU A 3 -9.20 2.58 6.16
C LEU A 3 -9.10 1.05 5.99
N THR A 4 -10.08 0.43 5.33
CA THR A 4 -10.09 -1.01 5.03
C THR A 4 -8.96 -1.47 4.12
N VAL A 5 -8.42 -0.63 3.22
CA VAL A 5 -7.37 -1.07 2.29
C VAL A 5 -6.07 -1.41 3.03
N PHE A 6 -5.66 -0.55 3.97
CA PHE A 6 -4.49 -0.79 4.81
C PHE A 6 -4.71 -2.00 5.73
N LYS A 7 -5.90 -2.11 6.34
CA LYS A 7 -6.25 -3.28 7.18
C LYS A 7 -6.18 -4.60 6.39
N LYS A 8 -6.70 -4.63 5.16
CA LYS A 8 -6.64 -5.80 4.27
C LYS A 8 -5.18 -6.13 3.88
N ALA A 9 -4.39 -5.12 3.52
CA ALA A 9 -2.98 -5.30 3.20
C ALA A 9 -2.18 -5.86 4.39
N THR A 10 -2.38 -5.29 5.58
CA THR A 10 -1.78 -5.79 6.83
C THR A 10 -2.18 -7.23 7.10
N LYS A 11 -3.46 -7.59 6.94
CA LYS A 11 -3.92 -8.97 7.12
C LYS A 11 -3.18 -9.94 6.19
N VAL A 12 -3.07 -9.63 4.90
CA VAL A 12 -2.34 -10.47 3.93
C VAL A 12 -0.89 -10.64 4.33
N VAL A 13 -0.21 -9.54 4.64
CA VAL A 13 1.21 -9.53 4.98
C VAL A 13 1.47 -10.29 6.27
N SER A 14 0.71 -10.02 7.33
CA SER A 14 0.83 -10.74 8.59
C SER A 14 0.59 -12.24 8.42
N TYR A 15 -0.41 -12.64 7.64
CA TYR A 15 -0.69 -14.05 7.36
C TYR A 15 0.50 -14.76 6.73
N ILE A 16 1.12 -14.14 5.71
CA ILE A 16 2.28 -14.69 4.98
C ILE A 16 3.52 -14.68 5.87
N SER A 17 3.85 -13.55 6.49
CA SER A 17 5.11 -13.37 7.24
C SER A 17 5.19 -14.21 8.51
N GLN A 18 4.06 -14.56 9.13
CA GLN A 18 4.03 -15.41 10.34
C GLN A 18 4.19 -16.91 10.04
N ARG A 19 4.23 -17.31 8.76
CA ARG A 19 4.28 -18.71 8.33
C ARG A 19 5.54 -18.95 7.49
N PRO A 20 6.63 -19.49 8.05
CA PRO A 20 7.90 -19.64 7.34
C PRO A 20 7.79 -20.37 5.99
N LEU A 21 7.03 -21.46 5.93
CA LEU A 21 6.81 -22.21 4.68
C LEU A 21 6.06 -21.39 3.62
N LEU A 22 5.05 -20.60 4.04
CA LEU A 22 4.30 -19.74 3.13
C LEU A 22 5.13 -18.53 2.68
N LEU A 23 5.93 -17.96 3.58
CA LEU A 23 6.86 -16.88 3.25
C LEU A 23 7.87 -17.34 2.19
N ASN A 24 8.45 -18.53 2.36
CA ASN A 24 9.36 -19.12 1.38
C ASN A 24 8.66 -19.40 0.06
N LEU A 25 7.42 -19.91 0.09
CA LEU A 25 6.63 -20.12 -1.12
C LEU A 25 6.41 -18.79 -1.85
N MET A 26 5.99 -17.73 -1.15
CA MET A 26 5.80 -16.39 -1.74
C MET A 26 7.08 -15.86 -2.38
N ARG A 27 8.24 -16.04 -1.72
CA ARG A 27 9.55 -15.61 -2.23
C ARG A 27 9.94 -16.27 -3.55
N LYS A 28 9.55 -17.54 -3.78
CA LYS A 28 9.72 -18.19 -5.08
C LYS A 28 9.01 -17.45 -6.22
N PHE A 29 7.82 -16.90 -5.95
CA PHE A 29 7.05 -16.14 -6.95
C PHE A 29 7.49 -14.68 -7.05
N THR A 30 8.03 -14.09 -5.99
CA THR A 30 8.42 -12.67 -5.96
C THR A 30 9.89 -12.42 -6.25
N ASN A 31 10.67 -13.45 -6.58
CA ASN A 31 12.12 -13.39 -6.72
C ASN A 31 12.78 -12.83 -5.45
N GLU A 32 12.50 -13.46 -4.31
CA GLU A 32 13.00 -13.12 -2.97
C GLU A 32 12.58 -11.73 -2.44
N LYS A 33 11.67 -11.02 -3.12
CA LYS A 33 11.20 -9.71 -2.68
C LYS A 33 10.27 -9.83 -1.47
N ASN A 34 10.63 -9.14 -0.39
CA ASN A 34 9.79 -9.01 0.79
C ASN A 34 8.65 -8.00 0.57
N LEU A 35 7.48 -8.28 1.16
CA LEU A 35 6.32 -7.38 1.11
C LEU A 35 6.38 -6.28 2.16
N VAL A 36 7.14 -6.46 3.24
CA VAL A 36 7.33 -5.46 4.30
C VAL A 36 8.65 -4.75 4.09
N LYS A 37 8.61 -3.42 4.17
CA LYS A 37 9.80 -2.58 4.24
C LYS A 37 9.73 -1.73 5.51
N MET A 38 10.65 -1.96 6.44
CA MET A 38 10.71 -1.22 7.69
C MET A 38 11.05 0.26 7.44
N ALA A 39 10.35 1.15 8.13
CA ALA A 39 10.61 2.58 8.14
C ALA A 39 10.50 3.14 9.57
N LYS A 40 11.03 4.35 9.78
CA LYS A 40 11.05 5.03 11.09
C LYS A 40 9.65 5.22 11.69
N THR A 41 8.63 5.40 10.86
CA THR A 41 7.25 5.64 11.32
C THR A 41 6.31 4.54 10.84
N ARG A 42 5.29 4.25 11.65
CA ARG A 42 4.22 3.29 11.31
C ARG A 42 3.50 3.65 10.01
N PHE A 43 3.34 4.95 9.72
CA PHE A 43 2.73 5.45 8.49
C PHE A 43 3.60 5.11 7.27
N ALA A 44 4.90 5.41 7.32
CA ALA A 44 5.82 5.08 6.25
C ALA A 44 5.92 3.57 6.03
N THR A 45 5.95 2.76 7.10
CA THR A 45 5.94 1.29 7.00
C THR A 45 4.67 0.80 6.30
N ALA A 46 3.49 1.31 6.68
CA ALA A 46 2.22 0.93 6.06
C ALA A 46 2.17 1.30 4.57
N PHE A 47 2.62 2.51 4.21
CA PHE A 47 2.69 2.95 2.81
C PHE A 47 3.65 2.09 1.98
N LEU A 48 4.88 1.88 2.45
CA LEU A 48 5.88 1.09 1.71
C LEU A 48 5.46 -0.38 1.58
N THR A 49 4.76 -0.92 2.57
CA THR A 49 4.18 -2.26 2.50
C THR A 49 3.13 -2.34 1.40
N LEU A 50 2.22 -1.37 1.35
CA LEU A 50 1.18 -1.29 0.31
C LEU A 50 1.81 -1.15 -1.09
N GLU A 51 2.83 -0.31 -1.22
CA GLU A 51 3.58 -0.11 -2.47
C GLU A 51 4.30 -1.40 -2.92
N ALA A 52 4.96 -2.09 -1.99
CA ALA A 52 5.65 -3.36 -2.28
C ALA A 52 4.66 -4.45 -2.70
N MET A 53 3.52 -4.57 -2.01
CA MET A 53 2.43 -5.48 -2.41
C MET A 53 1.93 -5.16 -3.82
N TYR A 54 1.72 -3.88 -4.15
CA TYR A 54 1.27 -3.49 -5.49
C TYR A 54 2.29 -3.84 -6.57
N LYS A 55 3.58 -3.60 -6.32
CA LYS A 55 4.68 -4.00 -7.23
C LYS A 55 4.72 -5.52 -7.45
N GLN A 56 4.32 -6.31 -6.46
CA GLN A 56 4.26 -7.77 -6.53
C GLN A 56 2.86 -8.31 -6.89
N ARG A 57 1.87 -7.47 -7.22
CA ARG A 57 0.48 -7.89 -7.45
C ARG A 57 0.35 -9.08 -8.41
N LYS A 58 1.06 -9.05 -9.55
CA LYS A 58 1.01 -10.13 -10.54
C LYS A 58 1.52 -11.44 -9.94
N ASN A 59 2.67 -11.39 -9.28
CA ASN A 59 3.30 -12.54 -8.63
C ASN A 59 2.46 -13.10 -7.48
N LEU A 60 1.87 -12.23 -6.65
CA LEU A 60 0.94 -12.62 -5.59
C LEU A 60 -0.33 -13.27 -6.14
N ARG A 61 -0.82 -12.79 -7.28
CA ARG A 61 -1.95 -13.42 -7.97
C ARG A 61 -1.55 -14.79 -8.52
N THR A 62 -0.38 -14.91 -9.14
CA THR A 62 0.15 -16.19 -9.63
C THR A 62 0.34 -17.20 -8.51
N LEU A 63 0.85 -16.76 -7.35
CA LEU A 63 0.98 -17.59 -6.15
C LEU A 63 -0.36 -18.21 -5.74
N ILE A 64 -1.43 -17.41 -5.61
CA ILE A 64 -2.71 -17.94 -5.10
C ILE A 64 -3.47 -18.82 -6.10
N ILE A 65 -3.12 -18.78 -7.40
CA ILE A 65 -3.68 -19.66 -8.42
C ILE A 65 -2.80 -20.87 -8.72
N SER A 66 -1.62 -20.97 -8.09
CA SER A 66 -0.68 -22.05 -8.39
C SER A 66 -1.13 -23.38 -7.78
N ASN A 67 -0.60 -24.47 -8.32
CA ASN A 67 -0.84 -25.80 -7.77
C ASN A 67 -0.23 -25.94 -6.36
N GLU A 68 0.94 -25.35 -6.13
CA GLU A 68 1.61 -25.34 -4.82
C GLU A 68 0.77 -24.66 -3.75
N TRP A 69 0.05 -23.57 -4.08
CA TRP A 69 -0.90 -22.98 -3.14
C TRP A 69 -2.11 -23.89 -2.94
N SER A 70 -2.74 -24.33 -4.03
CA SER A 70 -3.99 -25.11 -4.01
C SER A 70 -3.88 -26.44 -3.26
N THR A 71 -2.71 -27.09 -3.33
CA THR A 71 -2.40 -28.33 -2.62
C THR A 71 -1.89 -28.10 -1.20
N SER A 72 -1.49 -26.88 -0.84
CA SER A 72 -1.01 -26.55 0.50
C SER A 72 -2.11 -26.60 1.56
N LYS A 73 -1.70 -26.78 2.83
CA LYS A 73 -2.61 -26.60 3.97
C LYS A 73 -3.17 -25.18 4.08
N PHE A 74 -2.44 -24.17 3.58
CA PHE A 74 -2.81 -22.76 3.68
C PHE A 74 -4.09 -22.45 2.89
N ALA A 75 -4.27 -23.06 1.71
CA ALA A 75 -5.50 -22.89 0.91
C ALA A 75 -6.77 -23.42 1.62
N LYS A 76 -6.60 -24.35 2.57
CA LYS A 76 -7.71 -24.94 3.34
C LYS A 76 -8.07 -24.13 4.59
N GLU A 77 -7.12 -23.34 5.13
CA GLU A 77 -7.33 -22.48 6.29
C GLU A 77 -8.38 -21.38 6.01
N VAL A 78 -9.21 -21.05 7.01
CA VAL A 78 -10.18 -19.94 6.91
C VAL A 78 -9.48 -18.63 6.54
N LEU A 79 -8.37 -18.31 7.23
CA LEU A 79 -7.57 -17.12 6.95
C LEU A 79 -6.92 -17.17 5.56
N GLY A 80 -6.50 -18.34 5.08
CA GLY A 80 -5.92 -18.49 3.74
C GLY A 80 -6.95 -18.24 2.64
N LYS A 81 -8.19 -18.70 2.82
CA LYS A 81 -9.32 -18.39 1.93
C LYS A 81 -9.63 -16.89 1.89
N GLU A 82 -9.63 -16.23 3.05
CA GLU A 82 -9.80 -14.76 3.12
C GLU A 82 -8.68 -14.02 2.38
N VAL A 83 -7.43 -14.41 2.60
CA VAL A 83 -6.26 -13.80 1.93
C VAL A 83 -6.31 -14.00 0.43
N SER A 84 -6.68 -15.20 -0.03
CA SER A 84 -6.88 -15.48 -1.46
C SER A 84 -7.97 -14.58 -2.05
N ALA A 85 -9.11 -14.44 -1.37
CA ALA A 85 -10.19 -13.55 -1.81
C ALA A 85 -9.76 -12.08 -1.90
N ILE A 86 -8.96 -11.59 -0.95
CA ILE A 86 -8.39 -10.23 -1.00
C ILE A 86 -7.48 -10.08 -2.22
N LEU A 87 -6.55 -11.02 -2.42
CA LEU A 87 -5.57 -10.96 -3.51
C LEU A 87 -6.20 -11.16 -4.90
N TYR A 88 -7.35 -11.83 -4.99
CA TYR A 88 -8.11 -11.98 -6.23
C TYR A 88 -9.00 -10.76 -6.54
N SER A 89 -9.38 -9.97 -5.54
CA SER A 89 -10.34 -8.86 -5.67
C SER A 89 -9.79 -7.69 -6.48
N ALA A 90 -10.41 -7.41 -7.63
CA ALA A 90 -10.13 -6.20 -8.41
C ALA A 90 -10.42 -4.92 -7.62
N TYR A 91 -11.48 -4.92 -6.80
CA TYR A 91 -11.82 -3.79 -5.93
C TYR A 91 -10.71 -3.47 -4.94
N PHE A 92 -10.12 -4.48 -4.31
CA PHE A 92 -8.97 -4.28 -3.43
C PHE A 92 -7.82 -3.61 -4.15
N TRP A 93 -7.43 -4.10 -5.33
CA TRP A 93 -6.33 -3.50 -6.09
C TRP A 93 -6.64 -2.09 -6.60
N ASN A 94 -7.89 -1.81 -6.96
CA ASN A 94 -8.30 -0.45 -7.31
C ASN A 94 -8.18 0.49 -6.12
N ASP A 95 -8.57 0.05 -4.92
CA ASP A 95 -8.40 0.84 -3.69
C ASP A 95 -6.92 1.02 -3.32
N VAL A 96 -6.07 0.01 -3.57
CA VAL A 96 -4.61 0.12 -3.41
C VAL A 96 -4.07 1.24 -4.30
N VAL A 97 -4.45 1.28 -5.58
CA VAL A 97 -4.01 2.33 -6.51
C VAL A 97 -4.46 3.72 -6.03
N LYS A 98 -5.71 3.86 -5.60
CA LYS A 98 -6.22 5.13 -5.06
C LYS A 98 -5.43 5.56 -3.82
N ALA A 99 -5.14 4.63 -2.91
CA ALA A 99 -4.35 4.90 -1.72
C ALA A 99 -2.93 5.36 -2.06
N LEU A 100 -2.26 4.69 -3.02
CA LEU A 100 -0.92 5.10 -3.46
C LEU A 100 -0.90 6.47 -4.11
N LYS A 101 -1.92 6.82 -4.92
CA LYS A 101 -2.07 8.14 -5.55
C LYS A 101 -2.19 9.29 -4.53
N VAL A 102 -2.80 9.04 -3.37
CA VAL A 102 -2.90 10.04 -2.28
C VAL A 102 -1.68 10.04 -1.38
N CYS A 103 -1.28 8.87 -0.89
CA CYS A 103 -0.24 8.77 0.12
C CYS A 103 1.15 9.03 -0.46
N GLY A 104 1.39 8.74 -1.74
CA GLY A 104 2.69 8.96 -2.40
C GLY A 104 3.17 10.41 -2.30
N PRO A 105 2.38 11.40 -2.77
CA PRO A 105 2.72 12.81 -2.66
C PRO A 105 2.92 13.27 -1.21
N LEU A 106 2.09 12.80 -0.27
CA LEU A 106 2.21 13.13 1.15
C LEU A 106 3.49 12.57 1.79
N VAL A 107 3.86 11.33 1.46
CA VAL A 107 5.13 10.73 1.92
C VAL A 107 6.32 11.50 1.36
N SER A 108 6.26 11.93 0.10
CA SER A 108 7.32 12.76 -0.50
C SER A 108 7.44 14.12 0.18
N PHE A 109 6.31 14.77 0.49
CA PHE A 109 6.28 16.01 1.28
C PHE A 109 6.94 15.81 2.65
N LEU A 110 6.52 14.79 3.41
CA LEU A 110 7.06 14.52 4.75
C LEU A 110 8.58 14.27 4.71
N ARG A 111 9.06 13.47 3.75
CA ARG A 111 10.51 13.22 3.60
C ARG A 111 11.30 14.49 3.32
N LEU A 112 10.74 15.40 2.54
CA LEU A 112 11.37 16.65 2.15
C LEU A 112 11.39 17.65 3.33
N VAL A 113 10.36 17.66 4.16
CA VAL A 113 10.30 18.46 5.39
C VAL A 113 11.21 17.89 6.48
N ASP A 114 11.23 16.57 6.67
CA ASP A 114 12.06 15.89 7.67
C ASP A 114 13.58 15.98 7.34
N GLY A 115 13.93 16.13 6.06
CA GLY A 115 15.31 16.21 5.60
C GLY A 115 16.00 17.55 5.90
N LYS A 116 15.24 18.61 6.24
CA LYS A 116 15.79 19.92 6.58
C LYS A 116 15.65 20.19 8.08
N LYS A 117 16.72 20.63 8.73
CA LYS A 117 16.67 21.09 10.12
C LYS A 117 15.92 22.44 10.16
N ARG A 118 14.61 22.41 10.41
CA ARG A 118 13.67 23.55 10.40
C ARG A 118 13.56 24.25 9.02
N PRO A 119 12.77 23.71 8.09
CA PRO A 119 12.53 24.39 6.82
C PRO A 119 11.80 25.73 7.02
N PRO A 120 12.06 26.74 6.18
CA PRO A 120 11.26 27.98 6.16
C PRO A 120 9.77 27.68 5.87
N MET A 121 8.85 28.44 6.46
CA MET A 121 7.40 28.22 6.30
C MET A 121 6.96 28.26 4.84
N GLY A 122 7.49 29.20 4.03
CA GLY A 122 7.18 29.30 2.60
C GLY A 122 7.54 28.03 1.81
N TYR A 123 8.62 27.36 2.19
CA TYR A 123 9.03 26.09 1.57
C TYR A 123 8.08 24.94 1.91
N MET A 124 7.55 24.90 3.14
CA MET A 124 6.55 23.90 3.54
C MET A 124 5.24 24.09 2.76
N LEU A 125 4.78 25.33 2.62
CA LEU A 125 3.56 25.66 1.86
C LEU A 125 3.69 25.26 0.39
N GLU A 126 4.82 25.61 -0.25
CA GLU A 126 5.07 25.24 -1.65
C GLU A 126 5.10 23.71 -1.84
N ALA A 127 5.78 22.99 -0.94
CA ALA A 127 5.87 21.54 -1.01
C ALA A 127 4.50 20.86 -0.79
N MET A 128 3.67 21.41 0.11
CA MET A 128 2.30 20.94 0.33
C MET A 128 1.42 21.19 -0.90
N ASP A 129 1.49 22.38 -1.49
CA ASP A 129 0.76 22.72 -2.71
C ASP A 129 1.12 21.80 -3.87
N LYS A 130 2.41 21.48 -4.01
CA LYS A 130 2.88 20.49 -4.98
C LYS A 130 2.29 19.10 -4.70
N ALA A 131 2.21 18.69 -3.43
CA ALA A 131 1.62 17.42 -3.07
C ALA A 131 0.12 17.36 -3.45
N LYS A 132 -0.65 18.41 -3.11
CA LYS A 132 -2.07 18.53 -3.48
C LYS A 132 -2.27 18.48 -4.99
N LYS A 133 -1.51 19.26 -5.77
CA LYS A 133 -1.55 19.24 -7.25
C LYS A 133 -1.26 17.84 -7.82
N THR A 134 -0.29 17.13 -7.24
CA THR A 134 0.03 15.76 -7.65
C THR A 134 -1.13 14.79 -7.36
N ILE A 135 -1.81 14.95 -6.21
CA ILE A 135 -3.01 14.16 -5.89
C ILE A 135 -4.11 14.42 -6.93
N GLN A 136 -4.41 15.69 -7.21
CA GLN A 136 -5.42 16.07 -8.21
C GLN A 136 -5.14 15.46 -9.58
N GLN A 137 -3.89 15.57 -10.05
CA GLN A 137 -3.43 14.98 -11.31
C GLN A 137 -3.57 13.46 -11.30
N GLY A 138 -3.28 12.80 -10.18
CA GLY A 138 -3.44 11.35 -10.03
C GLY A 138 -4.87 10.87 -10.24
N PHE A 139 -5.87 11.73 -10.07
CA PHE A 139 -7.28 11.44 -10.30
C PHE A 139 -7.85 12.18 -11.52
N ASP A 140 -7.00 12.51 -12.50
CA ASP A 140 -7.39 13.16 -13.75
C ASP A 140 -8.16 14.48 -13.53
N ARG A 141 -7.90 15.15 -12.40
CA ARG A 141 -8.59 16.38 -11.96
C ARG A 141 -10.10 16.24 -11.80
N VAL A 142 -10.60 15.03 -11.58
CA VAL A 142 -12.00 14.75 -11.28
C VAL A 142 -12.27 14.96 -9.79
N SER A 143 -12.79 16.14 -9.42
CA SER A 143 -12.91 16.63 -8.02
C SER A 143 -13.50 15.63 -7.04
N ARG A 144 -14.60 14.94 -7.41
CA ARG A 144 -15.29 13.93 -6.56
C ARG A 144 -14.37 12.82 -6.00
N HIS A 145 -13.19 12.62 -6.59
CA HIS A 145 -12.25 11.58 -6.17
C HIS A 145 -11.18 12.04 -5.16
N TYR A 146 -10.93 13.34 -5.03
CA TYR A 146 -9.87 13.87 -4.14
C TYR A 146 -10.31 15.03 -3.24
N GLU A 147 -11.44 15.67 -3.49
CA GLU A 147 -11.88 16.86 -2.75
C GLU A 147 -11.91 16.63 -1.24
N LYS A 148 -12.59 15.58 -0.80
CA LYS A 148 -12.58 15.15 0.62
C LYS A 148 -11.18 14.88 1.18
N VAL A 149 -10.23 14.47 0.35
CA VAL A 149 -8.84 14.25 0.78
C VAL A 149 -8.16 15.60 1.01
N LEU A 150 -8.38 16.57 0.13
CA LEU A 150 -7.82 17.91 0.27
C LEU A 150 -8.43 18.65 1.47
N GLU A 151 -9.75 18.53 1.69
CA GLU A 151 -10.41 19.07 2.89
C GLU A 151 -9.78 18.55 4.19
N ILE A 152 -9.48 17.24 4.25
CA ILE A 152 -8.81 16.64 5.42
C ILE A 152 -7.39 17.18 5.59
N ILE A 153 -6.66 17.39 4.48
CA ILE A 153 -5.32 17.96 4.51
C ILE A 153 -5.36 19.41 5.01
N ASP A 154 -6.34 20.20 4.56
CA ASP A 154 -6.47 21.62 4.91
C ASP A 154 -7.00 21.85 6.33
N SER A 155 -7.73 20.88 6.88
CA SER A 155 -8.23 20.92 8.26
C SER A 155 -7.18 20.60 9.34
N ARG A 156 -5.94 20.29 8.96
CA ARG A 156 -4.86 19.85 9.86
C ARG A 156 -3.63 20.74 9.77
#